data_AF-A0A4R0R4B1-F1
#
_entry.id   AF-A0A4R0R4B1-F1
#
_cell.length_a   1.000
_cell.length_b   1.000
_cell.length_c   1.000
_cell.angle_alpha   90.00
_cell.angle_beta   90.00
_cell.angle_gamma   90.00
#
_symmetry.space_group_name_H-M   'P 1'
#
loop_
_entity.id
_entity.type
_entity.pdbx_description
1 polymer ?
#
loop_
_entity_poly.entity_id
_entity_poly.type
_entity_poly.pdbx_seq_one_letter_code
_entity_poly.pdbx_strand_id
1 'polypeptide(L)'
;ASIDTQIVLDEREKTIPLNTQNFFKLNAETTGVYRVLYSGSRLAGIATEAAKNDSVLSLEDRMGLVLDGAALAKAGLMPTSNLLVLIDALRNETEYVVWTSLADSLHEVSTVWYEHEKIQELFKKFSKNIYTPLVQRLGYAAIEGESVDHRQLRVRAITGAAAAGESSVIKHLRELYDQYLGTGEVDPDLERLVFKTAVKYGGRAEFEAMKAVVAKPNTVSLGISALQALGATQDEALAAELIDSYLESVRSQDLYHVFLGFVPNRKFRRFAFKKFQERYYWLEDRLAGNYTLQSIIRIVTSGLSSWESHREVQDFFKNKDTSKYHMALAQALDKIAAKAAWIDRSTENILIWLETKEKA
;
A
#
# COMPACT_ATOMS: atom_id res chain seq x y z
N ALA A 1 12.05 -30.65 -5.82
CA ALA A 1 11.70 -31.26 -4.51
C ALA A 1 10.57 -32.28 -4.72
N SER A 2 10.36 -33.21 -3.78
CA SER A 2 9.18 -34.10 -3.76
C SER A 2 8.13 -33.56 -2.78
N ILE A 3 6.85 -33.66 -3.14
CA ILE A 3 5.73 -33.28 -2.27
C ILE A 3 5.20 -34.54 -1.60
N ASP A 4 5.12 -34.55 -0.27
CA ASP A 4 4.44 -35.60 0.49
C ASP A 4 2.98 -35.19 0.72
N THR A 5 2.05 -35.97 0.17
CA THR A 5 0.60 -35.76 0.25
C THR A 5 -0.10 -36.74 1.20
N GLN A 6 0.65 -37.60 1.90
CA GLN A 6 0.07 -38.63 2.77
C GLN A 6 -0.22 -38.12 4.19
N ILE A 7 0.39 -37.01 4.58
CA ILE A 7 0.24 -36.44 5.91
C ILE A 7 -1.08 -35.66 6.02
N VAL A 8 -1.96 -36.14 6.88
CA VAL A 8 -3.22 -35.47 7.24
C VAL A 8 -3.17 -35.06 8.71
N LEU A 9 -3.55 -33.81 8.99
CA LEU A 9 -3.81 -33.31 10.34
C LEU A 9 -5.30 -33.52 10.66
N ASP A 10 -5.60 -34.69 11.24
CA ASP A 10 -6.94 -35.18 11.60
C ASP A 10 -7.34 -34.87 13.06
N GLU A 11 -6.38 -34.40 13.86
CA GLU A 11 -6.58 -33.96 15.23
C GLU A 11 -6.10 -32.51 15.40
N ARG A 12 -6.33 -31.92 16.58
CA ARG A 12 -5.87 -30.56 16.89
C ARG A 12 -4.35 -30.43 16.81
N GLU A 13 -3.61 -31.46 17.21
CA GLU A 13 -2.15 -31.49 17.24
C GLU A 13 -1.66 -32.86 16.78
N LYS A 14 -0.53 -32.89 16.05
CA LYS A 14 0.10 -34.12 15.57
C LYS A 14 1.60 -33.94 15.51
N THR A 15 2.36 -34.94 15.95
CA THR A 15 3.82 -34.98 15.76
C THR A 15 4.15 -35.75 14.49
N ILE A 16 4.84 -35.10 13.56
CA ILE A 16 5.28 -35.69 12.31
C ILE A 16 6.80 -35.91 12.38
N PRO A 17 7.30 -37.15 12.36
CA PRO A 17 8.73 -37.40 12.35
C PRO A 17 9.34 -36.98 11.01
N LEU A 18 10.24 -36.00 11.02
CA LEU A 18 10.91 -35.46 9.83
C LEU A 18 12.42 -35.40 10.07
N ASN A 19 13.22 -35.73 9.05
CA ASN A 19 14.66 -35.42 9.09
C ASN A 19 14.86 -33.91 8.86
N THR A 20 15.04 -33.16 9.94
CA THR A 20 15.19 -31.69 9.89
C THR A 20 16.52 -31.22 9.31
N GLN A 21 17.46 -32.12 8.99
CA GLN A 21 18.64 -31.79 8.19
C GLN A 21 18.28 -31.53 6.72
N ASN A 22 17.17 -32.10 6.25
CA ASN A 22 16.65 -31.85 4.92
C ASN A 22 15.79 -30.59 4.90
N PHE A 23 15.75 -29.95 3.72
CA PHE A 23 14.79 -28.89 3.47
C PHE A 23 13.36 -29.45 3.48
N PHE A 24 12.43 -28.67 4.05
CA PHE A 24 11.01 -28.97 4.15
C PHE A 24 10.21 -27.67 4.27
N LYS A 25 9.04 -27.64 3.65
CA LYS A 25 8.05 -26.58 3.77
C LYS A 25 6.70 -27.26 3.85
N LEU A 26 5.85 -26.81 4.76
CA LEU A 26 4.45 -27.23 4.81
C LEU A 26 3.61 -26.41 3.81
N ASN A 27 2.48 -26.97 3.42
CA ASN A 27 1.58 -26.38 2.42
C ASN A 27 2.26 -26.14 1.07
N ALA A 28 2.81 -27.21 0.45
CA ALA A 28 3.46 -27.11 -0.86
C ALA A 28 2.51 -26.46 -1.89
N GLU A 29 3.07 -25.55 -2.69
CA GLU A 29 2.38 -24.75 -3.70
C GLU A 29 1.22 -23.90 -3.15
N THR A 30 1.13 -23.76 -1.82
CA THR A 30 0.10 -22.94 -1.15
C THR A 30 -1.34 -23.39 -1.52
N THR A 31 -1.53 -24.69 -1.70
CA THR A 31 -2.82 -25.28 -2.13
C THR A 31 -3.82 -25.49 -0.99
N GLY A 32 -3.33 -25.69 0.22
CA GLY A 32 -4.14 -25.81 1.42
C GLY A 32 -4.68 -24.47 1.92
N VAL A 33 -5.94 -24.46 2.35
CA VAL A 33 -6.63 -23.26 2.89
C VAL A 33 -6.26 -23.03 4.35
N TYR A 34 -4.97 -22.85 4.62
CA TYR A 34 -4.42 -22.55 5.94
C TYR A 34 -3.09 -21.79 5.80
N ARG A 35 -2.67 -21.15 6.89
CA ARG A 35 -1.40 -20.42 6.97
C ARG A 35 -0.42 -21.18 7.85
N VAL A 36 0.87 -21.12 7.52
CA VAL A 36 1.91 -21.85 8.26
C VAL A 36 2.78 -20.89 9.07
N LEU A 37 2.73 -21.03 10.40
CA LEU A 37 3.64 -20.36 11.31
C LEU A 37 4.86 -21.25 11.58
N TYR A 38 6.04 -20.80 11.15
CA TYR A 38 7.31 -21.44 11.45
C TYR A 38 8.01 -20.76 12.64
N SER A 39 8.92 -21.48 13.30
CA SER A 39 9.89 -20.84 14.20
C SER A 39 10.76 -19.85 13.42
N GLY A 40 11.30 -18.83 14.10
CA GLY A 40 12.11 -17.79 13.44
C GLY A 40 13.34 -18.33 12.70
N SER A 41 14.05 -19.31 13.29
CA SER A 41 15.19 -19.96 12.63
C SER A 41 14.79 -20.75 11.40
N ARG A 42 13.63 -21.42 11.43
CA ARG A 42 13.13 -22.17 10.28
C ARG A 42 12.69 -21.23 9.16
N LEU A 43 11.95 -20.18 9.49
CA LEU A 43 11.53 -19.17 8.51
C LEU A 43 12.75 -18.54 7.82
N ALA A 44 13.80 -18.21 8.56
CA ALA A 44 15.03 -17.67 7.98
C ALA A 44 15.67 -18.65 6.99
N GLY A 45 15.75 -19.94 7.32
CA GLY A 45 16.24 -20.97 6.41
C GLY A 45 15.38 -21.12 5.14
N ILE A 46 14.05 -21.04 5.27
CA ILE A 46 13.13 -21.07 4.13
C ILE A 46 13.31 -19.81 3.27
N ALA A 47 13.47 -18.63 3.87
CA ALA A 47 13.72 -17.38 3.14
C ALA A 47 15.05 -17.43 2.36
N THR A 48 16.10 -17.98 2.95
CA THR A 48 17.39 -18.19 2.26
C THR A 48 17.24 -19.14 1.08
N GLU A 49 16.49 -20.24 1.23
CA GLU A 49 16.22 -21.16 0.11
C GLU A 49 15.39 -20.47 -0.98
N ALA A 50 14.38 -19.69 -0.61
CA ALA A 50 13.49 -18.98 -1.52
C ALA A 50 14.22 -17.92 -2.36
N ALA A 51 15.31 -17.36 -1.85
CA ALA A 51 16.11 -16.32 -2.51
C ALA A 51 17.12 -16.87 -3.54
N LYS A 52 17.27 -18.19 -3.66
CA LYS A 52 18.20 -18.81 -4.61
C LYS A 52 17.67 -18.76 -6.04
N ASN A 53 18.56 -18.61 -7.02
CA ASN A 53 18.20 -18.69 -8.44
C ASN A 53 17.72 -20.11 -8.82
N ASP A 54 18.28 -21.13 -8.19
CA ASP A 54 17.93 -22.55 -8.34
C ASP A 54 17.06 -23.05 -7.18
N SER A 55 16.25 -22.17 -6.58
CA SER A 55 15.41 -22.51 -5.42
C SER A 55 14.57 -23.76 -5.68
N VAL A 56 14.50 -24.64 -4.67
CA VAL A 56 13.58 -25.79 -4.73
C VAL A 56 12.12 -25.41 -4.51
N LEU A 57 11.84 -24.16 -4.11
CA LEU A 57 10.49 -23.65 -3.86
C LEU A 57 9.86 -23.13 -5.15
N SER A 58 8.59 -23.48 -5.37
CA SER A 58 7.83 -22.98 -6.52
C SER A 58 7.54 -21.48 -6.40
N LEU A 59 7.04 -20.87 -7.47
CA LEU A 59 6.55 -19.49 -7.45
C LEU A 59 5.44 -19.32 -6.40
N GLU A 60 4.50 -20.27 -6.34
CA GLU A 60 3.38 -20.29 -5.40
C GLU A 60 3.84 -20.46 -3.96
N ASP A 61 4.92 -21.22 -3.73
CA ASP A 61 5.54 -21.35 -2.41
C ASP A 61 6.12 -20.01 -1.93
N ARG A 62 6.85 -19.29 -2.80
CA ARG A 62 7.46 -17.99 -2.46
C ARG A 62 6.38 -16.94 -2.22
N MET A 63 5.35 -16.91 -3.08
CA MET A 63 4.18 -16.05 -2.89
C MET A 63 3.48 -16.34 -1.55
N GLY A 64 3.16 -17.61 -1.28
CA GLY A 64 2.49 -18.03 -0.05
C GLY A 64 3.29 -17.71 1.20
N LEU A 65 4.62 -17.85 1.15
CA LEU A 65 5.51 -17.50 2.26
C LEU A 65 5.39 -16.01 2.65
N VAL A 66 5.34 -15.11 1.67
CA VAL A 66 5.16 -13.67 1.90
C VAL A 66 3.76 -13.37 2.44
N LEU A 67 2.74 -13.97 1.83
CA LEU A 67 1.35 -13.79 2.26
C LEU A 67 1.13 -14.26 3.71
N ASP A 68 1.72 -15.39 4.09
CA ASP A 68 1.68 -15.92 5.46
C ASP A 68 2.46 -15.04 6.41
N GLY A 69 3.68 -14.63 6.05
CA GLY A 69 4.47 -13.70 6.84
C GLY A 69 3.72 -12.40 7.14
N ALA A 70 3.05 -11.81 6.14
CA ALA A 70 2.27 -10.59 6.30
C ALA A 70 1.08 -10.78 7.25
N ALA A 71 0.29 -11.84 7.04
CA ALA A 71 -0.88 -12.11 7.87
C ALA A 71 -0.52 -12.47 9.31
N LEU A 72 0.51 -13.29 9.52
CA LEU A 72 0.99 -13.69 10.84
C LEU A 72 1.58 -12.52 11.61
N ALA A 73 2.33 -11.63 10.93
CA ALA A 73 2.84 -10.41 11.53
C ALA A 73 1.70 -9.48 11.98
N LYS A 74 0.72 -9.26 11.10
CA LYS A 74 -0.47 -8.45 11.40
C LYS A 74 -1.30 -9.03 12.54
N ALA A 75 -1.45 -10.36 12.60
CA ALA A 75 -2.14 -11.06 13.67
C ALA A 75 -1.37 -11.06 15.01
N GLY A 76 -0.11 -10.61 15.04
CA GLY A 76 0.74 -10.65 16.23
C GLY A 76 1.25 -12.06 16.58
N LEU A 77 1.15 -13.01 15.66
CA LEU A 77 1.65 -14.38 15.83
C LEU A 77 3.13 -14.51 15.46
N MET A 78 3.67 -13.51 14.78
CA MET A 78 5.08 -13.42 14.39
C MET A 78 5.59 -11.98 14.57
N PRO A 79 6.84 -11.77 15.01
CA PRO A 79 7.44 -10.44 15.01
C PRO A 79 7.39 -9.82 13.62
N THR A 80 7.03 -8.54 13.53
CA THR A 80 6.95 -7.85 12.22
C THR A 80 8.32 -7.71 11.57
N SER A 81 9.40 -7.66 12.35
CA SER A 81 10.77 -7.75 11.84
C SER A 81 11.02 -9.00 11.00
N ASN A 82 10.38 -10.14 11.29
CA ASN A 82 10.57 -11.37 10.52
C ASN A 82 9.97 -11.26 9.12
N LEU A 83 8.85 -10.55 8.96
CA LEU A 83 8.33 -10.19 7.64
C LEU A 83 9.33 -9.32 6.87
N LEU A 84 9.94 -8.34 7.54
CA LEU A 84 10.92 -7.47 6.89
C LEU A 84 12.21 -8.22 6.50
N VAL A 85 12.65 -9.19 7.31
CA VAL A 85 13.75 -10.12 6.96
C VAL A 85 13.39 -10.92 5.71
N LEU A 86 12.18 -11.47 5.64
CA LEU A 86 11.71 -12.21 4.47
C LEU A 86 11.69 -11.34 3.21
N ILE A 87 11.18 -10.11 3.32
CA ILE A 87 11.14 -9.17 2.20
C ILE A 87 12.56 -8.81 1.72
N ASP A 88 13.49 -8.56 2.64
CA ASP A 88 14.89 -8.26 2.32
C ASP A 88 15.59 -9.45 1.64
N ALA A 89 15.33 -10.68 2.11
CA ALA A 89 15.87 -11.89 1.49
C ALA A 89 15.40 -12.06 0.04
N LEU A 90 14.14 -11.72 -0.23
CA LEU A 90 13.52 -11.83 -1.56
C LEU A 90 13.69 -10.58 -2.44
N ARG A 91 14.57 -9.64 -2.07
CA ARG A 91 14.76 -8.38 -2.82
C ARG A 91 15.22 -8.55 -4.28
N ASN A 92 15.74 -9.72 -4.63
CA ASN A 92 16.20 -10.05 -5.98
C ASN A 92 15.18 -10.90 -6.77
N GLU A 93 13.97 -11.09 -6.23
CA GLU A 93 12.89 -11.81 -6.90
C GLU A 93 12.63 -11.25 -8.31
N THR A 94 12.12 -12.09 -9.21
CA THR A 94 11.85 -11.76 -10.61
C THR A 94 10.38 -11.89 -10.97
N GLU A 95 9.63 -12.72 -10.24
CA GLU A 95 8.24 -13.01 -10.54
C GLU A 95 7.33 -11.89 -10.07
N TYR A 96 6.52 -11.35 -11.00
CA TYR A 96 5.63 -10.22 -10.76
C TYR A 96 4.64 -10.46 -9.60
N VAL A 97 4.10 -11.67 -9.50
CA VAL A 97 3.11 -12.04 -8.48
C VAL A 97 3.71 -12.15 -7.07
N VAL A 98 4.96 -12.62 -6.95
CA VAL A 98 5.68 -12.61 -5.67
C VAL A 98 6.01 -11.17 -5.28
N TRP A 99 6.48 -10.36 -6.23
CA TRP A 99 6.71 -8.93 -6.03
C TRP A 99 5.46 -8.15 -5.65
N THR A 100 4.30 -8.52 -6.17
CA THR A 100 3.02 -7.94 -5.76
C THR A 100 2.79 -8.18 -4.27
N SER A 101 2.98 -9.40 -3.79
CA SER A 101 2.87 -9.74 -2.37
C SER A 101 3.89 -8.98 -1.50
N LEU A 102 5.14 -8.85 -1.97
CA LEU A 102 6.19 -8.09 -1.27
C LEU A 102 5.84 -6.60 -1.18
N ALA A 103 5.43 -6.00 -2.30
CA ALA A 103 5.12 -4.58 -2.38
C ALA A 103 3.88 -4.21 -1.55
N ASP A 104 2.85 -5.05 -1.58
CA ASP A 104 1.63 -4.84 -0.80
C ASP A 104 1.92 -4.96 0.71
N SER A 105 2.78 -5.91 1.10
CA SER A 105 3.25 -6.05 2.49
C SER A 105 4.06 -4.84 2.95
N LEU A 106 5.00 -4.35 2.12
CA LEU A 106 5.74 -3.12 2.39
C LEU A 106 4.81 -1.92 2.52
N HIS A 107 3.84 -1.80 1.62
CA HIS A 107 2.87 -0.72 1.62
C HIS A 107 2.00 -0.73 2.89
N GLU A 108 1.57 -1.92 3.32
CA GLU A 108 0.75 -2.08 4.53
C GLU A 108 1.53 -1.62 5.77
N VAL A 109 2.74 -2.14 6.00
CA VAL A 109 3.59 -1.71 7.13
C VAL A 109 3.83 -0.21 7.08
N SER A 110 4.17 0.33 5.92
CA SER A 110 4.38 1.77 5.76
C SER A 110 3.14 2.60 6.09
N THR A 111 1.95 2.11 5.71
CA THR A 111 0.67 2.80 5.93
C THR A 111 0.24 2.76 7.39
N VAL A 112 0.54 1.68 8.12
CA VAL A 112 0.19 1.54 9.55
C VAL A 112 0.97 2.53 10.41
N TRP A 113 2.29 2.63 10.22
CA TRP A 113 3.16 3.51 11.00
C TRP A 113 3.21 4.96 10.51
N TYR A 114 2.21 5.45 9.77
CA TYR A 114 2.32 6.73 9.05
C TYR A 114 2.57 7.95 9.97
N GLU A 115 2.17 7.89 11.24
CA GLU A 115 2.38 8.92 12.27
C GLU A 115 3.72 8.78 13.01
N HIS A 116 4.51 7.74 12.72
CA HIS A 116 5.78 7.47 13.40
C HIS A 116 6.95 7.94 12.53
N GLU A 117 7.30 9.22 12.65
CA GLU A 117 8.26 9.89 11.75
C GLU A 117 9.60 9.15 11.63
N LYS A 118 10.18 8.72 12.75
CA LYS A 118 11.47 8.00 12.73
C LYS A 118 11.39 6.67 11.97
N ILE A 119 10.34 5.89 12.22
CA ILE A 119 10.10 4.64 11.49
C ILE A 119 9.90 4.94 10.00
N GLN A 120 9.15 6.00 9.65
CA GLN A 120 8.94 6.36 8.25
C GLN A 120 10.22 6.78 7.53
N GLU A 121 11.11 7.52 8.20
CA GLU A 121 12.42 7.89 7.67
C GLU A 121 13.25 6.65 7.34
N LEU A 122 13.39 5.73 8.31
CA LEU A 122 14.17 4.50 8.15
C LEU A 122 13.53 3.56 7.12
N PHE A 123 12.21 3.40 7.16
CA PHE A 123 11.47 2.55 6.24
C PHE A 123 11.57 3.06 4.80
N LYS A 124 11.63 4.39 4.60
CA LYS A 124 11.88 5.00 3.30
C LYS A 124 13.26 4.62 2.76
N LYS A 125 14.31 4.67 3.60
CA LYS A 125 15.68 4.22 3.22
C LYS A 125 15.70 2.74 2.89
N PHE A 126 15.10 1.89 3.72
CA PHE A 126 14.97 0.46 3.46
C PHE A 126 14.24 0.19 2.13
N SER A 127 13.07 0.80 1.91
CA SER A 127 12.31 0.65 0.68
C SER A 127 13.10 1.10 -0.55
N LYS A 128 13.89 2.18 -0.43
CA LYS A 128 14.78 2.66 -1.50
C LYS A 128 15.81 1.60 -1.87
N ASN A 129 16.43 0.95 -0.89
CA ASN A 129 17.41 -0.12 -1.11
C ASN A 129 16.79 -1.37 -1.77
N ILE A 130 15.48 -1.58 -1.64
CA ILE A 130 14.75 -2.68 -2.29
C ILE A 130 14.36 -2.30 -3.73
N TYR A 131 13.76 -1.13 -3.95
CA TYR A 131 13.20 -0.77 -5.25
C TYR A 131 14.21 -0.18 -6.24
N THR A 132 15.24 0.55 -5.78
CA THR A 132 16.19 1.19 -6.70
C THR A 132 16.93 0.18 -7.58
N PRO A 133 17.49 -0.93 -7.05
CA PRO A 133 18.11 -1.96 -7.89
C PRO A 133 17.12 -2.60 -8.87
N LEU A 134 15.86 -2.77 -8.47
CA LEU A 134 14.81 -3.32 -9.33
C LEU A 134 14.53 -2.38 -10.51
N VAL A 135 14.40 -1.07 -10.27
CA VAL A 135 14.26 -0.08 -11.35
C VAL A 135 15.48 -0.06 -12.26
N GLN A 136 16.69 -0.12 -11.71
CA GLN A 136 17.93 -0.15 -12.52
C GLN A 136 18.00 -1.38 -13.42
N ARG A 137 17.54 -2.54 -12.94
CA ARG A 137 17.49 -3.77 -13.71
C ARG A 137 16.45 -3.74 -14.83
N LEU A 138 15.26 -3.20 -14.55
CA LEU A 138 14.14 -3.19 -15.50
C LEU A 138 14.20 -1.99 -16.47
N GLY A 139 14.87 -0.90 -16.10
CA GLY A 139 14.83 0.36 -16.84
C GLY A 139 13.47 1.07 -16.76
N TYR A 140 13.34 2.16 -17.51
CA TYR A 140 12.12 2.99 -17.56
C TYR A 140 11.26 2.76 -18.80
N ALA A 141 11.89 2.44 -19.94
CA ALA A 141 11.21 2.29 -21.21
C ALA A 141 10.58 0.90 -21.34
N ALA A 142 9.44 0.83 -22.03
CA ALA A 142 8.87 -0.43 -22.50
C ALA A 142 9.88 -1.14 -23.42
N ILE A 143 9.94 -2.46 -23.31
CA ILE A 143 10.81 -3.30 -24.15
C ILE A 143 9.93 -4.00 -25.18
N GLU A 144 10.32 -3.93 -26.45
CA GLU A 144 9.57 -4.60 -27.52
C GLU A 144 9.49 -6.12 -27.26
N GLY A 145 8.29 -6.68 -27.34
CA GLY A 145 8.05 -8.11 -27.12
C GLY A 145 8.08 -8.57 -25.67
N GLU A 146 8.14 -7.67 -24.69
CA GLU A 146 8.13 -8.06 -23.29
C GLU A 146 6.79 -8.63 -22.82
N SER A 147 6.84 -9.46 -21.78
CA SER A 147 5.63 -9.99 -21.14
C SER A 147 4.88 -8.90 -20.36
N VAL A 148 3.57 -9.10 -20.21
CA VAL A 148 2.71 -8.24 -19.37
C VAL A 148 3.25 -8.17 -17.93
N ASP A 149 3.70 -9.30 -17.38
CA ASP A 149 4.27 -9.38 -16.04
C ASP A 149 5.53 -8.53 -15.90
N HIS A 150 6.40 -8.52 -16.92
CA HIS A 150 7.61 -7.70 -16.90
C HIS A 150 7.29 -6.20 -16.94
N ARG A 151 6.32 -5.79 -17.79
CA ARG A 151 5.82 -4.42 -17.84
C ARG A 151 5.20 -4.00 -16.50
N GLN A 152 4.33 -4.82 -15.91
CA GLN A 152 3.66 -4.54 -14.65
C GLN A 152 4.66 -4.51 -13.47
N LEU A 153 5.68 -5.36 -13.49
CA LEU A 153 6.76 -5.33 -12.52
C LEU A 153 7.56 -4.02 -12.61
N ARG A 154 7.82 -3.51 -13.81
CA ARG A 154 8.48 -2.21 -14.01
C ARG A 154 7.66 -1.08 -13.41
N VAL A 155 6.36 -1.01 -13.71
CA VAL A 155 5.43 -0.01 -13.16
C VAL A 155 5.41 -0.06 -11.63
N ARG A 156 5.38 -1.27 -11.05
CA ARG A 156 5.45 -1.47 -9.60
C ARG A 156 6.77 -1.01 -9.01
N ALA A 157 7.90 -1.33 -9.66
CA ALA A 157 9.23 -0.90 -9.24
C ALA A 157 9.36 0.63 -9.21
N ILE A 158 8.93 1.30 -10.28
CA ILE A 158 8.91 2.76 -10.41
C ILE A 158 8.00 3.37 -9.33
N THR A 159 6.81 2.80 -9.10
CA THR A 159 5.88 3.25 -8.06
C THR A 159 6.48 3.16 -6.67
N GLY A 160 7.09 2.01 -6.33
CA GLY A 160 7.74 1.78 -5.05
C GLY A 160 8.93 2.70 -4.82
N ALA A 161 9.79 2.88 -5.82
CA ALA A 161 10.95 3.77 -5.75
C ALA A 161 10.53 5.25 -5.61
N ALA A 162 9.49 5.69 -6.33
CA ALA A 162 8.94 7.04 -6.20
C ALA A 162 8.34 7.29 -4.80
N ALA A 163 7.62 6.30 -4.26
CA ALA A 163 7.09 6.36 -2.88
C ALA A 163 8.23 6.39 -1.83
N ALA A 164 9.31 5.66 -2.09
CA ALA A 164 10.54 5.70 -1.30
C ALA A 164 11.39 6.97 -1.52
N GLY A 165 10.98 7.86 -2.42
CA GLY A 165 11.65 9.13 -2.67
C GLY A 165 12.97 9.01 -3.43
N GLU A 166 13.11 8.02 -4.32
CA GLU A 166 14.25 7.94 -5.23
C GLU A 166 14.25 9.12 -6.21
N SER A 167 15.30 9.94 -6.17
CA SER A 167 15.36 11.22 -6.87
C SER A 167 15.43 11.04 -8.38
N SER A 168 16.13 10.01 -8.88
CA SER A 168 16.20 9.72 -10.32
C SER A 168 14.84 9.33 -10.89
N VAL A 169 14.07 8.53 -10.14
CA VAL A 169 12.71 8.13 -10.52
C VAL A 169 11.75 9.31 -10.49
N ILE A 170 11.82 10.14 -9.44
CA ILE A 170 11.01 11.37 -9.36
C ILE A 170 11.31 12.29 -10.54
N LYS A 171 12.58 12.49 -10.87
CA LYS A 171 12.99 13.30 -12.01
C LYS A 171 12.38 12.75 -13.31
N HIS A 172 12.50 11.45 -13.55
CA HIS A 172 11.92 10.82 -14.73
C HIS A 172 10.40 10.99 -14.82
N LEU A 173 9.67 10.80 -13.71
CA LEU A 173 8.22 11.01 -13.67
C LEU A 173 7.82 12.47 -13.94
N ARG A 174 8.66 13.44 -13.57
CA ARG A 174 8.44 14.85 -13.92
C ARG A 174 8.70 15.13 -15.40
N GLU A 175 9.71 14.50 -15.99
CA GLU A 175 9.96 14.60 -17.44
C GLU A 175 8.77 14.04 -18.24
N LEU A 176 8.18 12.93 -17.80
CA LEU A 176 6.95 12.39 -18.39
C LEU A 176 5.75 13.34 -18.24
N TYR A 177 5.66 14.06 -17.12
CA TYR A 177 4.63 15.08 -16.91
C TYR A 177 4.82 16.28 -17.87
N ASP A 178 6.05 16.75 -18.04
CA ASP A 178 6.36 17.85 -18.96
C ASP A 178 6.07 17.44 -20.41
N GLN A 179 6.38 16.19 -20.79
CA GLN A 179 5.99 15.62 -22.08
C GLN A 179 4.48 15.61 -22.25
N TYR A 180 3.73 15.15 -21.24
CA TYR A 180 2.27 15.14 -21.25
C TYR A 180 1.69 16.55 -21.47
N LEU A 181 2.25 17.59 -20.85
CA LEU A 181 1.79 18.96 -21.07
C LEU A 181 2.00 19.44 -22.53
N GLY A 182 3.02 18.92 -23.22
CA GLY A 182 3.30 19.23 -24.62
C GLY A 182 2.48 18.42 -25.63
N THR A 183 2.26 17.13 -25.36
CA THR A 183 1.66 16.18 -26.33
C THR A 183 0.22 15.80 -26.00
N GLY A 184 -0.20 15.90 -24.74
CA GLY A 184 -1.46 15.35 -24.23
C GLY A 184 -1.43 13.83 -24.05
N GLU A 185 -0.28 13.18 -24.21
CA GLU A 185 -0.10 11.72 -24.13
C GLU A 185 0.73 11.31 -22.92
N VAL A 186 0.32 10.23 -22.26
CA VAL A 186 1.04 9.61 -21.13
C VAL A 186 0.71 8.12 -21.12
N ASP A 187 1.65 7.27 -20.71
CA ASP A 187 1.39 5.83 -20.57
C ASP A 187 0.25 5.61 -19.56
N PRO A 188 -0.85 4.93 -19.94
CA PRO A 188 -1.97 4.65 -19.05
C PRO A 188 -1.58 3.92 -17.76
N ASP A 189 -0.52 3.12 -17.76
CA ASP A 189 -0.04 2.44 -16.55
C ASP A 189 0.67 3.38 -15.57
N LEU A 190 1.19 4.52 -16.06
CA LEU A 190 1.95 5.49 -15.28
C LEU A 190 1.20 6.81 -15.04
N GLU A 191 0.12 7.11 -15.77
CA GLU A 191 -0.57 8.41 -15.73
C GLU A 191 -0.87 8.89 -14.30
N ARG A 192 -1.39 7.99 -13.46
CA ARG A 192 -1.74 8.31 -12.07
C ARG A 192 -0.51 8.66 -11.26
N LEU A 193 0.59 7.92 -11.47
CA LEU A 193 1.85 8.15 -10.77
C LEU A 193 2.53 9.43 -11.25
N VAL A 194 2.51 9.70 -12.55
CA VAL A 194 3.06 10.92 -13.18
C VAL A 194 2.36 12.14 -12.61
N PHE A 195 1.03 12.21 -12.67
CA PHE A 195 0.26 13.36 -12.17
C PHE A 195 0.42 13.55 -10.67
N LYS A 196 0.33 12.46 -9.89
CA LYS A 196 0.52 12.51 -8.44
C LYS A 196 1.92 13.00 -8.06
N THR A 197 2.95 12.61 -8.82
CA THR A 197 4.33 13.04 -8.58
C THR A 197 4.50 14.51 -8.92
N ALA A 198 3.94 14.97 -10.05
CA ALA A 198 3.95 16.37 -10.44
C ALA A 198 3.29 17.27 -9.39
N VAL A 199 2.09 16.93 -8.91
CA VAL A 199 1.40 17.72 -7.88
C VAL A 199 2.14 17.65 -6.53
N LYS A 200 2.69 16.49 -6.15
CA LYS A 200 3.41 16.35 -4.87
C LYS A 200 4.69 17.17 -4.78
N TYR A 201 5.47 17.22 -5.87
CA TYR A 201 6.77 17.90 -5.91
C TYR A 201 6.73 19.24 -6.68
N GLY A 202 5.57 19.63 -7.18
CA GLY A 202 5.31 20.92 -7.81
C GLY A 202 4.64 21.90 -6.84
N GLY A 203 3.82 22.79 -7.39
CA GLY A 203 3.05 23.75 -6.62
C GLY A 203 1.76 24.14 -7.32
N ARG A 204 1.41 25.43 -7.22
CA ARG A 204 0.17 25.99 -7.78
C ARG A 204 0.00 25.69 -9.27
N ALA A 205 1.07 25.77 -10.06
CA ALA A 205 1.01 25.57 -11.51
C ALA A 205 0.57 24.14 -11.87
N GLU A 206 1.19 23.12 -11.29
CA GLU A 206 0.83 21.72 -11.51
C GLU A 206 -0.57 21.39 -10.97
N PHE A 207 -0.95 22.00 -9.85
CA PHE A 207 -2.30 21.86 -9.28
C PHE A 207 -3.39 22.41 -10.20
N GLU A 208 -3.22 23.62 -10.75
CA GLU A 208 -4.18 24.20 -11.71
C GLU A 208 -4.20 23.45 -13.04
N ALA A 209 -3.04 22.96 -13.51
CA ALA A 209 -2.98 22.12 -14.70
C ALA A 209 -3.81 20.85 -14.53
N MET A 210 -3.72 20.17 -13.37
CA MET A 210 -4.55 19.01 -13.08
C MET A 210 -6.04 19.36 -12.94
N LYS A 211 -6.40 20.51 -12.35
CA LYS A 211 -7.79 20.99 -12.34
C LYS A 211 -8.33 21.19 -13.75
N ALA A 212 -7.52 21.70 -14.68
CA ALA A 212 -7.90 21.85 -16.08
C ALA A 212 -8.14 20.48 -16.76
N VAL A 213 -7.29 19.48 -16.48
CA VAL A 213 -7.49 18.10 -16.96
C VAL A 213 -8.78 17.50 -16.41
N VAL A 214 -9.10 17.71 -15.12
CA VAL A 214 -10.37 17.24 -14.55
C VAL A 214 -11.57 17.91 -15.20
N ALA A 215 -11.49 19.21 -15.52
CA ALA A 215 -12.59 19.95 -16.13
C ALA A 215 -12.85 19.52 -17.59
N LYS A 216 -11.80 19.16 -18.33
CA LYS A 216 -11.90 18.73 -19.73
C LYS A 216 -10.98 17.53 -20.00
N PRO A 217 -11.33 16.33 -19.51
CA PRO A 217 -10.47 15.17 -19.64
C PRO A 217 -10.56 14.57 -21.05
N ASN A 218 -9.42 14.19 -21.62
CA ASN A 218 -9.38 13.45 -22.89
C ASN A 218 -10.02 12.05 -22.74
N THR A 219 -9.86 11.43 -21.58
CA THR A 219 -10.46 10.14 -21.23
C THR A 219 -10.97 10.16 -19.79
N VAL A 220 -11.96 9.31 -19.47
CA VAL A 220 -12.46 9.18 -18.09
C VAL A 220 -11.35 8.81 -17.11
N SER A 221 -10.42 7.94 -17.52
CA SER A 221 -9.27 7.54 -16.70
C SER A 221 -8.37 8.73 -16.35
N LEU A 222 -7.98 9.53 -17.35
CA LEU A 222 -7.16 10.71 -17.16
C LEU A 222 -7.80 11.71 -16.18
N GLY A 223 -9.11 11.93 -16.29
CA GLY A 223 -9.86 12.79 -15.38
C GLY A 223 -9.82 12.30 -13.94
N ILE A 224 -10.02 11.00 -13.71
CA ILE A 224 -9.94 10.38 -12.37
C ILE A 224 -8.51 10.46 -11.82
N SER A 225 -7.51 10.15 -12.66
CA SER A 225 -6.09 10.22 -12.31
C SER A 225 -5.67 11.63 -11.89
N ALA A 226 -6.10 12.66 -12.64
CA ALA A 226 -5.85 14.05 -12.32
C ALA A 226 -6.57 14.48 -11.02
N LEU A 227 -7.85 14.09 -10.85
CA LEU A 227 -8.63 14.41 -9.66
C LEU A 227 -7.98 13.87 -8.38
N GLN A 228 -7.47 12.64 -8.42
CA GLN A 228 -6.78 12.05 -7.28
C GLN A 228 -5.38 12.61 -7.07
N ALA A 229 -4.70 13.02 -8.14
CA ALA A 229 -3.39 13.66 -8.05
C ALA A 229 -3.45 14.98 -7.26
N LEU A 230 -4.55 15.74 -7.35
CA LEU A 230 -4.75 16.97 -6.57
C LEU A 230 -4.56 16.75 -5.05
N GLY A 231 -5.02 15.61 -4.53
CA GLY A 231 -4.86 15.24 -3.11
C GLY A 231 -3.41 14.94 -2.69
N ALA A 232 -2.47 14.89 -3.63
CA ALA A 232 -1.05 14.65 -3.37
C ALA A 232 -0.26 15.92 -3.02
N THR A 233 -0.89 17.10 -3.14
CA THR A 233 -0.28 18.39 -2.79
C THR A 233 0.35 18.36 -1.39
N GLN A 234 1.45 19.09 -1.22
CA GLN A 234 2.10 19.28 0.08
C GLN A 234 1.76 20.66 0.71
N ASP A 235 1.07 21.51 -0.06
CA ASP A 235 0.63 22.85 0.33
C ASP A 235 -0.75 22.79 1.04
N GLU A 236 -0.82 23.37 2.22
CA GLU A 236 -2.03 23.36 3.07
C GLU A 236 -3.16 24.22 2.50
N ALA A 237 -2.84 25.33 1.84
CA ALA A 237 -3.83 26.17 1.18
C ALA A 237 -4.43 25.45 -0.04
N LEU A 238 -3.62 24.71 -0.80
CA LEU A 238 -4.11 23.87 -1.91
C LEU A 238 -5.00 22.72 -1.42
N ALA A 239 -4.60 22.06 -0.33
CA ALA A 239 -5.40 20.99 0.28
C ALA A 239 -6.76 21.52 0.81
N ALA A 240 -6.75 22.70 1.43
CA ALA A 240 -7.96 23.40 1.86
C ALA A 240 -8.85 23.78 0.67
N GLU A 241 -8.29 24.39 -0.37
CA GLU A 241 -9.02 24.74 -1.60
C GLU A 241 -9.70 23.52 -2.24
N LEU A 242 -9.00 22.37 -2.29
CA LEU A 242 -9.54 21.14 -2.85
C LEU A 242 -10.83 20.68 -2.15
N ILE A 243 -10.91 20.79 -0.83
CA ILE A 243 -12.07 20.35 -0.05
C ILE A 243 -13.11 21.46 0.15
N ASP A 244 -12.68 22.68 0.41
CA ASP A 244 -13.57 23.76 0.84
C ASP A 244 -14.36 24.35 -0.34
N SER A 245 -13.74 24.49 -1.52
CA SER A 245 -14.37 25.10 -2.70
C SER A 245 -14.50 24.13 -3.88
N TYR A 246 -13.46 23.36 -4.19
CA TYR A 246 -13.47 22.52 -5.40
C TYR A 246 -14.38 21.30 -5.26
N LEU A 247 -14.51 20.72 -4.06
CA LEU A 247 -15.35 19.56 -3.79
C LEU A 247 -16.80 19.76 -4.26
N GLU A 248 -17.34 20.97 -4.19
CA GLU A 248 -18.71 21.25 -4.60
C GLU A 248 -18.94 21.13 -6.11
N SER A 249 -17.89 21.38 -6.90
CA SER A 249 -17.90 21.32 -8.37
C SER A 249 -17.85 19.89 -8.93
N VAL A 250 -17.52 18.91 -8.10
CA VAL A 250 -17.40 17.50 -8.49
C VAL A 250 -18.76 16.81 -8.45
N ARG A 251 -19.06 15.98 -9.44
CA ARG A 251 -20.33 15.22 -9.48
C ARG A 251 -20.46 14.32 -8.25
N SER A 252 -21.68 14.14 -7.74
CA SER A 252 -21.91 13.41 -6.48
C SER A 252 -21.33 11.98 -6.46
N GLN A 253 -21.34 11.28 -7.60
CA GLN A 253 -20.75 9.95 -7.71
C GLN A 253 -19.21 9.96 -7.70
N ASP A 254 -18.57 11.07 -8.06
CA ASP A 254 -17.11 11.20 -8.17
C ASP A 254 -16.47 11.83 -6.93
N LEU A 255 -17.28 12.32 -5.97
CA LEU A 255 -16.80 12.99 -4.75
C LEU A 255 -15.81 12.14 -3.94
N TYR A 256 -15.98 10.82 -3.94
CA TYR A 256 -15.07 9.94 -3.20
C TYR A 256 -13.65 9.95 -3.77
N HIS A 257 -13.45 10.26 -5.06
CA HIS A 257 -12.13 10.35 -5.67
C HIS A 257 -11.31 11.50 -5.07
N VAL A 258 -11.95 12.59 -4.65
CA VAL A 258 -11.28 13.71 -3.97
C VAL A 258 -10.66 13.22 -2.66
N PHE A 259 -11.44 12.53 -1.82
CA PHE A 259 -10.95 11.95 -0.57
C PHE A 259 -9.90 10.86 -0.81
N LEU A 260 -10.07 10.07 -1.88
CA LEU A 260 -9.11 9.01 -2.23
C LEU A 260 -7.73 9.57 -2.57
N GLY A 261 -7.65 10.78 -3.13
CA GLY A 261 -6.39 11.48 -3.38
C GLY A 261 -5.56 11.75 -2.11
N PHE A 262 -6.23 11.96 -0.97
CA PHE A 262 -5.56 12.21 0.32
C PHE A 262 -5.07 10.95 1.03
N VAL A 263 -5.63 9.78 0.75
CA VAL A 263 -5.26 8.51 1.40
C VAL A 263 -3.75 8.22 1.35
N PRO A 264 -3.06 8.32 0.19
CA PRO A 264 -1.62 8.10 0.15
C PRO A 264 -0.80 9.29 0.71
N ASN A 265 -1.43 10.42 1.03
CA ASN A 265 -0.78 11.63 1.49
C ASN A 265 -0.76 11.68 3.02
N ARG A 266 0.30 11.15 3.64
CA ARG A 266 0.41 11.02 5.10
C ARG A 266 0.22 12.34 5.84
N LYS A 267 0.68 13.46 5.25
CA LYS A 267 0.51 14.81 5.81
C LYS A 267 -0.97 15.19 5.99
N PHE A 268 -1.84 14.72 5.09
CA PHE A 268 -3.24 15.16 5.03
C PHE A 268 -4.27 14.06 5.34
N ARG A 269 -3.87 12.90 5.85
CA ARG A 269 -4.83 11.84 6.28
C ARG A 269 -5.78 12.33 7.38
N ARG A 270 -5.23 12.86 8.48
CA ARG A 270 -6.04 13.46 9.56
C ARG A 270 -6.83 14.67 9.08
N PHE A 271 -6.24 15.49 8.20
CA PHE A 271 -6.91 16.64 7.59
C PHE A 271 -8.17 16.20 6.81
N ALA A 272 -8.06 15.19 5.95
CA ALA A 272 -9.18 14.70 5.16
C ALA A 272 -10.32 14.17 6.03
N PHE A 273 -9.99 13.46 7.13
CA PHE A 273 -10.98 13.01 8.09
C PHE A 273 -11.65 14.18 8.83
N LYS A 274 -10.87 15.15 9.31
CA LYS A 274 -11.39 16.36 9.95
C LYS A 274 -12.33 17.14 9.03
N LYS A 275 -11.92 17.35 7.77
CA LYS A 275 -12.76 18.01 6.77
C LYS A 275 -14.03 17.22 6.44
N PHE A 276 -13.95 15.89 6.42
CA PHE A 276 -15.13 15.05 6.32
C PHE A 276 -16.10 15.28 7.50
N GLN A 277 -15.59 15.38 8.73
CA GLN A 277 -16.42 15.68 9.91
C GLN A 277 -17.08 17.06 9.80
N GLU A 278 -16.33 18.09 9.40
CA GLU A 278 -16.83 19.47 9.18
C GLU A 278 -17.93 19.52 8.11
N ARG A 279 -17.79 18.73 7.04
CA ARG A 279 -18.72 18.69 5.89
C ARG A 279 -19.76 17.57 5.98
N TYR A 280 -19.84 16.85 7.10
CA TYR A 280 -20.61 15.60 7.20
C TYR A 280 -22.08 15.76 6.81
N TYR A 281 -22.80 16.70 7.40
CA TYR A 281 -24.24 16.86 7.13
C TYR A 281 -24.51 17.31 5.70
N TRP A 282 -23.60 18.10 5.11
CA TRP A 282 -23.68 18.47 3.70
C TRP A 282 -23.44 17.25 2.78
N LEU A 283 -22.46 16.40 3.12
CA LEU A 283 -22.21 15.15 2.39
C LEU A 283 -23.37 14.18 2.52
N GLU A 284 -23.96 14.07 3.71
CA GLU A 284 -25.10 13.22 4.00
C GLU A 284 -26.33 13.61 3.19
N ASP A 285 -26.66 14.90 3.14
CA ASP A 285 -27.75 15.44 2.33
C ASP A 285 -27.48 15.25 0.83
N ARG A 286 -26.31 15.70 0.35
CA ARG A 286 -25.92 15.60 -1.07
C ARG A 286 -25.88 14.17 -1.59
N LEU A 287 -25.62 13.20 -0.72
CA LEU A 287 -25.47 11.78 -1.05
C LEU A 287 -26.66 10.92 -0.59
N ALA A 288 -27.75 11.52 -0.11
CA ALA A 288 -28.88 10.80 0.48
C ALA A 288 -29.50 9.74 -0.44
N GLY A 289 -29.38 9.92 -1.76
CA GLY A 289 -29.90 9.04 -2.81
C GLY A 289 -28.93 8.00 -3.38
N ASN A 290 -27.71 7.84 -2.83
CA ASN A 290 -26.75 6.84 -3.32
C ASN A 290 -25.84 6.27 -2.21
N TYR A 291 -24.94 5.37 -2.61
CA TYR A 291 -24.03 4.65 -1.71
C TYR A 291 -22.66 5.31 -1.55
N THR A 292 -22.43 6.52 -2.07
CA THR A 292 -21.10 7.16 -2.05
C THR A 292 -20.65 7.51 -0.63
N LEU A 293 -21.58 7.83 0.29
CA LEU A 293 -21.23 8.18 1.67
C LEU A 293 -20.48 7.05 2.40
N GLN A 294 -20.94 5.79 2.27
CA GLN A 294 -20.23 4.65 2.87
C GLN A 294 -18.83 4.46 2.27
N SER A 295 -18.65 4.76 0.98
CA SER A 295 -17.32 4.72 0.33
C SER A 295 -16.42 5.81 0.88
N ILE A 296 -16.92 7.04 1.05
CA ILE A 296 -16.16 8.14 1.65
C ILE A 296 -15.74 7.77 3.08
N ILE A 297 -16.66 7.23 3.91
CA ILE A 297 -16.35 6.78 5.27
C ILE A 297 -15.19 5.78 5.25
N ARG A 298 -15.28 4.72 4.44
CA ARG A 298 -14.19 3.73 4.30
C ARG A 298 -12.87 4.37 3.90
N ILE A 299 -12.90 5.33 2.98
CA ILE A 299 -11.72 6.02 2.46
C ILE A 299 -11.07 6.89 3.52
N VAL A 300 -11.81 7.81 4.14
CA VAL A 300 -11.25 8.76 5.12
C VAL A 300 -10.76 8.08 6.39
N THR A 301 -11.34 6.94 6.77
CA THR A 301 -10.86 6.14 7.91
C THR A 301 -9.75 5.16 7.53
N SER A 302 -9.59 4.81 6.25
CA SER A 302 -8.61 3.80 5.80
C SER A 302 -7.16 4.19 6.09
N GLY A 303 -6.88 5.49 6.19
CA GLY A 303 -5.55 6.02 6.48
C GLY A 303 -5.20 6.03 7.97
N LEU A 304 -6.20 5.92 8.86
CA LEU A 304 -6.06 6.04 10.31
C LEU A 304 -5.56 4.72 10.93
N SER A 305 -4.81 4.80 12.03
CA SER A 305 -4.17 3.63 12.64
C SER A 305 -3.97 3.67 14.16
N SER A 306 -4.37 4.73 14.87
CA SER A 306 -4.15 4.86 16.32
C SER A 306 -5.43 4.64 17.14
N TRP A 307 -5.28 4.29 18.43
CA TRP A 307 -6.40 4.23 19.37
C TRP A 307 -7.07 5.60 19.59
N GLU A 308 -6.32 6.68 19.43
CA GLU A 308 -6.86 8.03 19.39
C GLU A 308 -7.83 8.21 18.22
N SER A 309 -7.40 7.87 17.00
CA SER A 309 -8.28 7.91 15.82
C SER A 309 -9.48 6.97 15.95
N HIS A 310 -9.32 5.80 16.57
CA HIS A 310 -10.45 4.89 16.82
C HIS A 310 -11.52 5.57 17.69
N ARG A 311 -11.12 6.18 18.81
CA ARG A 311 -12.03 6.92 19.70
C ARG A 311 -12.65 8.11 18.99
N GLU A 312 -11.86 8.87 18.22
CA GLU A 312 -12.33 10.02 17.45
C GLU A 312 -13.44 9.63 16.45
N VAL A 313 -13.25 8.53 15.71
CA VAL A 313 -14.27 8.00 14.78
C VAL A 313 -15.50 7.53 15.55
N GLN A 314 -15.33 6.76 16.63
CA GLN A 314 -16.43 6.26 17.44
C GLN A 314 -17.27 7.41 18.03
N ASP A 315 -16.62 8.41 18.63
CA ASP A 315 -17.26 9.58 19.23
C ASP A 315 -17.98 10.43 18.20
N PHE A 316 -17.44 10.54 16.99
CA PHE A 316 -18.07 11.30 15.92
C PHE A 316 -19.41 10.69 15.49
N PHE A 317 -19.51 9.36 15.42
CA PHE A 317 -20.70 8.66 14.93
C PHE A 317 -21.71 8.25 16.02
N LYS A 318 -21.36 8.30 17.31
CA LYS A 318 -22.18 7.75 18.42
C LYS A 318 -23.64 8.21 18.46
N ASN A 319 -23.93 9.43 18.03
CA ASN A 319 -25.27 10.04 18.08
C ASN A 319 -25.88 10.26 16.67
N LYS A 320 -25.32 9.64 15.63
CA LYS A 320 -25.79 9.79 14.24
C LYS A 320 -26.62 8.59 13.81
N ASP A 321 -27.55 8.79 12.88
CA ASP A 321 -28.20 7.66 12.20
C ASP A 321 -27.22 7.02 11.23
N THR A 322 -26.72 5.84 11.60
CA THR A 322 -25.76 5.08 10.80
C THR A 322 -26.40 3.95 10.01
N SER A 323 -27.73 3.80 10.01
CA SER A 323 -28.45 2.66 9.42
C SER A 323 -27.99 2.35 7.98
N LYS A 324 -27.80 3.39 7.16
CA LYS A 324 -27.37 3.31 5.74
C LYS A 324 -25.92 2.82 5.54
N TYR A 325 -25.07 2.89 6.57
CA TYR A 325 -23.63 2.61 6.45
C TYR A 325 -23.02 1.90 7.68
N HIS A 326 -23.84 1.32 8.55
CA HIS A 326 -23.44 0.71 9.82
C HIS A 326 -22.33 -0.33 9.64
N MET A 327 -22.43 -1.19 8.61
CA MET A 327 -21.41 -2.20 8.31
C MET A 327 -20.09 -1.58 7.85
N ALA A 328 -20.14 -0.49 7.08
CA ALA A 328 -18.93 0.21 6.64
C ALA A 328 -18.23 0.88 7.83
N LEU A 329 -18.99 1.45 8.76
CA LEU A 329 -18.46 2.04 9.99
C LEU A 329 -17.86 0.99 10.94
N ALA A 330 -18.56 -0.13 11.16
CA ALA A 330 -18.06 -1.23 11.99
C ALA A 330 -16.72 -1.77 11.45
N GLN A 331 -16.66 -2.06 10.14
CA GLN A 331 -15.43 -2.51 9.49
C GLN A 331 -14.31 -1.46 9.54
N ALA A 332 -14.65 -0.16 9.50
CA ALA A 332 -13.66 0.91 9.65
C ALA A 332 -13.06 0.92 11.06
N LEU A 333 -13.90 0.84 12.10
CA LEU A 333 -13.46 0.77 13.50
C LEU A 333 -12.60 -0.47 13.75
N ASP A 334 -13.03 -1.65 13.30
CA ASP A 334 -12.25 -2.90 13.43
C ASP A 334 -10.87 -2.77 12.77
N LYS A 335 -10.80 -2.16 11.59
CA LYS A 335 -9.52 -1.93 10.88
C LYS A 335 -8.62 -0.96 11.63
N ILE A 336 -9.15 0.12 12.21
CA ILE A 336 -8.35 1.06 12.99
C ILE A 336 -7.84 0.38 14.26
N ALA A 337 -8.70 -0.34 14.98
CA ALA A 337 -8.33 -1.09 16.19
C ALA A 337 -7.25 -2.14 15.90
N ALA A 338 -7.38 -2.89 14.81
CA ALA A 338 -6.39 -3.89 14.40
C ALA A 338 -5.02 -3.26 14.12
N LYS A 339 -4.97 -2.11 13.46
CA LYS A 339 -3.72 -1.38 13.21
C LYS A 339 -3.13 -0.78 14.49
N ALA A 340 -3.97 -0.22 15.36
CA ALA A 340 -3.52 0.35 16.64
C ALA A 340 -2.89 -0.73 17.52
N ALA A 341 -3.55 -1.88 17.63
CA ALA A 341 -3.02 -3.03 18.34
C ALA A 341 -1.72 -3.56 17.69
N TRP A 342 -1.58 -3.49 16.36
CA TRP A 342 -0.34 -3.85 15.69
C TRP A 342 0.80 -2.87 16.00
N ILE A 343 0.52 -1.56 16.04
CA ILE A 343 1.48 -0.53 16.47
C ILE A 343 1.96 -0.81 17.90
N ASP A 344 1.04 -1.03 18.84
CA ASP A 344 1.38 -1.26 20.25
C ASP A 344 2.34 -2.44 20.44
N ARG A 345 2.16 -3.52 19.67
CA ARG A 345 2.96 -4.74 19.79
C ARG A 345 4.30 -4.68 19.05
N SER A 346 4.37 -3.98 17.92
CA SER A 346 5.47 -4.15 16.96
C SER A 346 6.38 -2.94 16.80
N THR A 347 6.04 -1.78 17.37
CA THR A 347 6.79 -0.53 17.13
C THR A 347 8.26 -0.64 17.53
N GLU A 348 8.56 -1.12 18.74
CA GLU A 348 9.94 -1.30 19.21
C GLU A 348 10.70 -2.31 18.34
N ASN A 349 10.08 -3.45 18.05
CA ASN A 349 10.67 -4.51 17.23
C ASN A 349 11.05 -4.03 15.81
N ILE A 350 10.18 -3.25 15.16
CA ILE A 350 10.43 -2.71 13.82
C ILE A 350 11.50 -1.64 13.87
N LEU A 351 11.46 -0.75 14.87
CA LEU A 351 12.44 0.32 15.02
C LEU A 351 13.87 -0.24 15.15
N ILE A 352 14.09 -1.18 16.08
CA ILE A 352 15.39 -1.82 16.30
C ILE A 352 15.90 -2.51 15.04
N TRP A 353 15.02 -3.22 14.32
CA TRP A 353 15.40 -3.91 13.10
C TRP A 353 15.83 -2.92 12.00
N LEU A 354 15.04 -1.85 11.80
CA LEU A 354 15.33 -0.83 10.80
C LEU A 354 16.63 -0.06 11.09
N GLU A 355 16.91 0.27 12.35
CA GLU A 355 18.16 0.92 12.77
C GLU A 355 19.37 0.01 12.58
N THR A 356 19.21 -1.29 12.83
CA THR A 356 20.28 -2.27 12.59
C THR A 356 20.56 -2.41 11.11
N LYS A 357 19.52 -2.43 10.27
CA LYS A 357 19.64 -2.50 8.81
C LYS A 357 20.20 -1.25 8.17
N GLU A 358 20.01 -0.08 8.77
CA GLU A 358 20.62 1.16 8.27
C GLU A 358 22.14 1.20 8.46
N LYS A 359 22.64 0.53 9.50
CA LYS A 359 24.09 0.48 9.84
C LYS A 359 24.86 -0.58 9.07
N ALA A 360 24.16 -1.59 8.54
CA ALA A 360 24.72 -2.72 7.79
C ALA A 360 24.76 -2.39 6.30
#